data_AF-A0A1E4IJ79-F1
#
_entry.id   AF-A0A1E4IJ79-F1
#
_cell.length_a   1.000
_cell.length_b   1.000
_cell.length_c   1.000
_cell.angle_alpha   90.00
_cell.angle_beta   90.00
_cell.angle_gamma   90.00
#
_symmetry.space_group_name_H-M   'P 1'
#
loop_
_entity.id
_entity.type
_entity.pdbx_description
1 polymer ?
#
loop_
_entity_poly.entity_id
_entity_poly.type
_entity_poly.pdbx_seq_one_letter_code
_entity_poly.pdbx_strand_id
1 'polypeptide(L)'
;MQIRAEQLQARLQRGLDRVYTLHGDEPLQAQEAADAIRAAARAAGHGERQVFTVSGAHFDWSTVLGAAQAQSLFSERRLLEIRVPSGKLGKDGSEALQRYCRALPEDLLTLVLLPRLDGQQTKSAWFSALDAAGPTLRFDPVERRALPAWLAQRLAHQGQRAQEGPAGQLMLAFFADRVEGNLLAAHQELQKLALLYPAGELSFEQVEAAVLNVARYDVFKLGEAILAGQVERALRMLAGLRAEGEAAVLVHWTLAEDIRALDRVRRALDDGRPLPLALREARVWGLKEKLFERALPRLGADTLAHWLAAASTCDGLVKGLRHPDWPTEPWAGLRRLVLTMLEPLQGLASTRAPTARPRALALRG
;
A
#
# COMPACT_ATOMS: atom_id res chain seq x y z
N MET A 1 7.92 -3.63 22.11
CA MET A 1 7.44 -2.25 22.31
C MET A 1 7.42 -1.60 20.94
N GLN A 2 6.24 -1.20 20.45
CA GLN A 2 6.15 -0.64 19.10
C GLN A 2 6.72 0.78 19.04
N ILE A 3 7.62 1.03 18.09
CA ILE A 3 8.19 2.34 17.79
C ILE A 3 7.86 2.74 16.35
N ARG A 4 7.91 4.05 16.08
CA ARG A 4 7.76 4.55 14.70
C ARG A 4 9.07 4.47 13.94
N ALA A 5 9.02 4.36 12.62
CA ALA A 5 10.19 4.25 11.75
C ALA A 5 11.17 5.43 11.95
N GLU A 6 10.67 6.64 12.14
CA GLU A 6 11.49 7.84 12.32
C GLU A 6 12.30 7.82 13.62
N GLN A 7 11.86 7.03 14.62
CA GLN A 7 12.54 6.91 15.91
C GLN A 7 13.69 5.89 15.87
N LEU A 8 13.77 5.07 14.82
CA LEU A 8 14.76 4.00 14.71
C LEU A 8 16.19 4.55 14.77
N GLN A 9 16.50 5.56 13.96
CA GLN A 9 17.86 6.09 13.86
C GLN A 9 18.36 6.66 15.19
N ALA A 10 17.53 7.46 15.87
CA ALA A 10 17.86 8.02 17.18
C ALA A 10 18.03 6.93 18.25
N ARG A 11 17.29 5.81 18.13
CA ARG A 11 17.42 4.67 19.02
C ARG A 11 18.72 3.91 18.79
N LEU A 12 19.05 3.60 17.53
CA LEU A 12 20.30 2.93 17.16
C LEU A 12 21.54 3.72 17.62
N GLN A 13 21.45 5.05 17.64
CA GLN A 13 22.53 5.91 18.18
C GLN A 13 22.68 5.82 19.70
N ARG A 14 21.61 5.53 20.45
CA ARG A 14 21.66 5.37 21.92
C ARG A 14 22.16 3.99 22.34
N GLY A 15 22.04 3.00 21.46
CA GLY A 15 22.46 1.62 21.69
C GLY A 15 21.64 0.64 20.87
N LEU A 16 22.15 -0.58 20.75
CA LEU A 16 21.46 -1.68 20.08
C LEU A 16 20.61 -2.47 21.06
N ASP A 17 19.36 -2.72 20.68
CA ASP A 17 18.51 -3.72 21.31
C ASP A 17 18.84 -5.11 20.76
N ARG A 18 18.46 -6.14 21.52
CA ARG A 18 18.81 -7.54 21.20
C ARG A 18 17.90 -8.15 20.13
N VAL A 19 16.67 -7.65 20.02
CA VAL A 19 15.68 -8.14 19.05
C VAL A 19 15.00 -6.94 18.39
N TYR A 20 15.01 -6.91 17.07
CA TYR A 20 14.21 -5.98 16.27
C TYR A 20 13.21 -6.78 15.44
N THR A 21 11.94 -6.40 15.53
CA THR A 21 10.87 -7.02 14.73
C THR A 21 10.34 -6.02 13.72
N LEU A 22 10.50 -6.31 12.44
CA LEU A 22 9.98 -5.49 11.33
C LEU A 22 8.82 -6.24 10.68
N HIS A 23 7.66 -5.59 10.56
CA HIS A 23 6.51 -6.19 9.89
C HIS A 23 5.72 -5.17 9.08
N GLY A 24 5.19 -5.56 7.93
CA GLY A 24 4.44 -4.63 7.10
C GLY A 24 4.36 -4.99 5.62
N ASP A 25 3.63 -4.18 4.88
CA ASP A 25 3.41 -4.34 3.43
C ASP A 25 4.17 -3.29 2.60
N GLU A 26 4.89 -2.35 3.23
CA GLU A 26 5.69 -1.34 2.52
C GLU A 26 7.17 -1.78 2.42
N PRO A 27 7.62 -2.34 1.28
CA PRO A 27 8.91 -3.02 1.21
C PRO A 27 10.09 -2.07 1.34
N LEU A 28 9.99 -0.85 0.79
CA LEU A 28 11.09 0.11 0.84
C LEU A 28 11.43 0.48 2.29
N GLN A 29 10.43 0.87 3.07
CA GLN A 29 10.66 1.31 4.46
C GLN A 29 11.17 0.16 5.34
N ALA A 30 10.62 -1.04 5.14
CA ALA A 30 11.10 -2.22 5.85
C ALA A 30 12.56 -2.56 5.49
N GLN A 31 12.93 -2.40 4.22
CA GLN A 31 14.31 -2.61 3.76
C GLN A 31 15.26 -1.55 4.34
N GLU A 32 14.91 -0.26 4.27
CA GLU A 32 15.71 0.83 4.84
C GLU A 32 15.95 0.63 6.34
N ALA A 33 14.91 0.24 7.08
CA ALA A 33 15.03 -0.06 8.51
C ALA A 33 15.92 -1.28 8.77
N ALA A 34 15.75 -2.35 8.00
CA ALA A 34 16.59 -3.54 8.10
C ALA A 34 18.06 -3.22 7.82
N ASP A 35 18.32 -2.40 6.80
CA ASP A 35 19.67 -1.99 6.41
C ASP A 35 20.31 -1.07 7.46
N ALA A 36 19.54 -0.15 8.05
CA ALA A 36 20.00 0.68 9.17
C ALA A 36 20.39 -0.18 10.39
N ILE A 37 19.57 -1.18 10.74
CA ILE A 37 19.87 -2.11 11.85
C ILE A 37 21.11 -2.94 11.53
N ARG A 38 21.23 -3.48 10.32
CA ARG A 38 22.41 -4.25 9.88
C ARG A 38 23.68 -3.41 9.92
N ALA A 39 23.61 -2.16 9.47
CA ALA A 39 24.75 -1.25 9.48
C ALA A 39 25.19 -0.93 10.92
N ALA A 40 24.24 -0.64 11.80
CA ALA A 40 24.51 -0.38 13.21
C ALA A 40 25.06 -1.61 13.93
N ALA A 41 24.51 -2.81 13.67
CA ALA A 41 25.02 -4.07 14.18
C ALA A 41 26.47 -4.32 13.74
N ARG A 42 26.78 -4.12 12.45
CA ARG A 42 28.15 -4.25 11.94
C ARG A 42 29.11 -3.27 12.60
N ALA A 43 28.69 -2.01 12.79
CA ALA A 43 29.49 -1.00 13.47
C ALA A 43 29.75 -1.35 14.95
N ALA A 44 28.83 -2.08 15.60
CA ALA A 44 28.97 -2.56 16.98
C ALA A 44 29.69 -3.92 17.11
N GLY A 45 30.29 -4.44 16.02
CA GLY A 45 31.10 -5.65 16.03
C GLY A 45 30.37 -6.95 15.69
N HIS A 46 29.09 -6.90 15.27
CA HIS A 46 28.37 -8.08 14.79
C HIS A 46 28.86 -8.46 13.38
N GLY A 47 29.98 -9.18 13.30
CA GLY A 47 30.68 -9.50 12.05
C GLY A 47 30.07 -10.67 11.28
N GLU A 48 29.50 -11.65 11.98
CA GLU A 48 28.88 -12.84 11.36
C GLU A 48 27.37 -12.63 11.21
N ARG A 49 26.82 -12.95 10.03
CA ARG A 49 25.38 -12.90 9.75
C ARG A 49 24.85 -14.24 9.29
N GLN A 50 23.87 -14.78 10.01
CA GLN A 50 23.15 -15.99 9.65
C GLN A 50 21.70 -15.64 9.29
N VAL A 51 21.20 -16.18 8.18
CA VAL A 51 19.85 -15.88 7.68
C VAL A 51 19.04 -17.16 7.57
N PHE A 52 17.91 -17.20 8.25
CA PHE A 52 16.93 -18.28 8.19
C PHE A 52 15.68 -17.79 7.50
N THR A 53 15.30 -18.43 6.39
CA THR A 53 14.04 -18.13 5.70
C THR A 53 13.05 -19.25 5.96
N VAL A 54 12.05 -18.96 6.78
CA VAL A 54 10.96 -19.88 7.13
C VAL A 54 10.08 -20.07 5.91
N SER A 55 10.15 -21.26 5.32
CA SER A 55 9.36 -21.66 4.16
C SER A 55 8.64 -22.98 4.45
N GLY A 56 7.36 -23.05 4.06
CA GLY A 56 6.51 -24.22 4.31
C GLY A 56 6.05 -24.38 5.76
N ALA A 57 5.15 -25.34 5.99
CA ALA A 57 4.58 -25.63 7.31
C ALA A 57 5.54 -26.43 8.23
N HIS A 58 6.58 -27.04 7.67
CA HIS A 58 7.50 -27.96 8.36
C HIS A 58 8.93 -27.40 8.47
N PHE A 59 9.07 -26.08 8.58
CA PHE A 59 10.36 -25.48 8.81
C PHE A 59 10.96 -25.96 10.15
N ASP A 60 12.21 -26.42 10.12
CA ASP A 60 12.88 -26.95 11.30
C ASP A 60 13.42 -25.83 12.20
N TRP A 61 12.62 -25.46 13.20
CA TRP A 61 12.97 -24.45 14.20
C TRP A 61 14.12 -24.85 15.12
N SER A 62 14.50 -26.13 15.17
CA SER A 62 15.66 -26.55 15.95
C SER A 62 16.95 -25.96 15.40
N THR A 63 17.02 -25.70 14.08
CA THR A 63 18.17 -25.06 13.43
C THR A 63 18.36 -23.62 13.89
N VAL A 64 17.27 -22.86 14.05
CA VAL A 64 17.29 -21.47 14.55
C VAL A 64 17.71 -21.43 16.01
N LEU A 65 17.14 -22.30 16.84
CA LEU A 65 17.49 -22.38 18.26
C LEU A 65 18.94 -22.85 18.46
N GLY A 66 19.40 -23.81 17.67
CA GLY A 66 20.79 -24.29 17.69
C GLY A 66 21.77 -23.20 17.27
N ALA A 67 21.47 -22.47 16.19
CA ALA A 67 22.28 -21.34 15.74
C ALA A 67 22.40 -20.23 16.79
N ALA A 68 21.31 -19.93 17.49
CA ALA A 68 21.31 -18.99 18.59
C ALA A 68 22.24 -19.40 19.75
N GLN A 69 22.24 -20.68 20.09
CA GLN A 69 23.03 -21.21 21.21
C GLN A 69 24.49 -21.54 20.84
N ALA A 70 24.80 -21.73 19.56
CA ALA A 70 26.16 -22.00 19.10
C ALA A 70 27.08 -20.83 19.49
N GLN A 71 28.30 -21.09 19.96
CA GLN A 71 29.30 -20.04 20.12
C GLN A 71 29.97 -19.77 18.76
N SER A 72 30.20 -18.50 18.42
CA SER A 72 30.98 -18.18 17.22
C SER A 72 32.45 -18.54 17.47
N LEU A 73 33.11 -19.09 16.46
CA LEU A 73 34.55 -19.32 16.48
C LEU A 73 35.35 -18.12 15.92
N PHE A 74 34.67 -17.16 15.27
CA PHE A 74 35.30 -16.11 14.46
C PHE A 74 34.91 -14.68 14.84
N SER A 75 33.78 -14.47 15.49
CA SER A 75 33.33 -13.15 15.92
C SER A 75 32.73 -13.17 17.31
N GLU A 76 33.12 -12.24 18.17
CA GLU A 76 32.55 -12.14 19.52
C GLU A 76 31.03 -11.89 19.49
N ARG A 77 30.52 -11.24 18.45
CA ARG A 77 29.09 -10.92 18.29
C ARG A 77 28.54 -11.30 16.92
N ARG A 78 27.28 -11.72 16.88
CA ARG A 78 26.62 -12.23 15.66
C ARG A 78 25.26 -11.58 15.41
N LEU A 79 24.84 -11.61 14.15
CA LEU A 79 23.52 -11.17 13.69
C LEU A 79 22.73 -12.38 13.17
N LEU A 80 21.62 -12.69 13.84
CA LEU A 80 20.65 -13.68 13.39
C LEU A 80 19.48 -12.99 12.69
N GLU A 81 19.20 -13.36 11.45
CA GLU A 81 18.06 -12.82 10.69
C GLU A 81 17.03 -13.92 10.42
N ILE A 82 15.81 -13.74 10.88
CA ILE A 82 14.70 -14.68 10.68
C ILE A 82 13.69 -14.02 9.75
N ARG A 83 13.49 -14.60 8.58
CA ARG A 83 12.53 -14.14 7.57
C ARG A 83 11.35 -15.08 7.53
N VAL A 84 10.14 -14.57 7.64
CA VAL A 84 8.92 -15.39 7.60
C VAL A 84 7.97 -14.82 6.54
N PRO A 85 8.22 -15.05 5.24
CA PRO A 85 7.46 -14.41 4.16
C PRO A 85 5.95 -14.67 4.22
N SER A 86 5.53 -15.83 4.75
CA SER A 86 4.11 -16.20 4.90
C SER A 86 3.42 -15.54 6.10
N GLY A 87 4.19 -14.99 7.05
CA GLY A 87 3.70 -14.57 8.37
C GLY A 87 3.20 -15.71 9.26
N LYS A 88 3.24 -16.96 8.79
CA LYS A 88 2.70 -18.13 9.47
C LYS A 88 3.85 -18.98 10.01
N LEU A 89 3.88 -19.13 11.33
CA LEU A 89 4.92 -19.87 12.05
C LEU A 89 4.51 -21.29 12.45
N GLY A 90 3.20 -21.59 12.40
CA GLY A 90 2.66 -22.82 12.96
C GLY A 90 2.79 -22.87 14.50
N LYS A 91 2.44 -24.03 15.08
CA LYS A 91 2.55 -24.25 16.53
C LYS A 91 4.01 -24.32 16.97
N ASP A 92 4.81 -25.13 16.28
CA ASP A 92 6.21 -25.36 16.60
C ASP A 92 7.04 -24.06 16.53
N GLY A 93 6.81 -23.23 15.51
CA GLY A 93 7.48 -21.93 15.40
C GLY A 93 7.04 -20.92 16.46
N SER A 94 5.76 -20.93 16.82
CA SER A 94 5.26 -20.10 17.91
C SER A 94 5.91 -20.46 19.25
N GLU A 95 6.05 -21.74 19.56
CA GLU A 95 6.71 -22.21 20.79
C GLU A 95 8.23 -21.95 20.77
N ALA A 96 8.88 -22.19 19.62
CA ALA A 96 10.31 -21.95 19.44
C ALA A 96 10.68 -20.47 19.64
N LEU A 97 9.94 -19.53 19.04
CA LEU A 97 10.21 -18.09 19.22
C LEU A 97 9.96 -17.63 20.66
N GLN A 98 8.94 -18.15 21.35
CA GLN A 98 8.74 -17.84 22.76
C GLN A 98 9.91 -18.34 23.62
N ARG A 99 10.37 -19.57 23.38
CA ARG A 99 11.55 -20.12 24.07
C ARG A 99 12.80 -19.30 23.77
N TYR A 100 12.97 -18.89 22.52
CA TYR A 100 14.07 -18.06 22.07
C TYR A 100 14.11 -16.70 22.81
N CYS A 101 12.98 -15.99 22.86
CA CYS A 101 12.88 -14.69 23.54
C CYS A 101 13.13 -14.77 25.05
N ARG A 102 12.85 -15.93 25.70
CA ARG A 102 13.14 -16.14 27.13
C ARG A 102 14.62 -16.38 27.41
N ALA A 103 15.39 -16.80 26.42
CA ALA A 103 16.78 -17.21 26.58
C ALA A 103 17.67 -16.56 25.50
N LEU A 104 17.50 -15.25 25.31
CA LEU A 104 18.33 -14.50 24.37
C LEU A 104 19.81 -14.56 24.81
N PRO A 105 20.76 -14.82 23.89
CA PRO A 105 22.20 -14.69 24.15
C PRO A 105 22.65 -13.22 24.14
N GLU A 106 23.59 -12.81 25.00
CA GLU A 106 24.00 -11.40 25.13
C GLU A 106 24.68 -10.87 23.86
N ASP A 107 25.47 -11.70 23.20
CA ASP A 107 26.24 -11.34 22.02
C ASP A 107 25.51 -11.55 20.68
N LEU A 108 24.19 -11.81 20.74
CA LEU A 108 23.37 -12.07 19.56
C LEU A 108 22.33 -10.97 19.36
N LEU A 109 22.42 -10.27 18.23
CA LEU A 109 21.36 -9.41 17.74
C LEU A 109 20.45 -10.20 16.82
N THR A 110 19.14 -10.06 16.99
CA THR A 110 18.13 -10.73 16.15
C THR A 110 17.35 -9.71 15.35
N LEU A 111 17.22 -9.94 14.05
CA LEU A 111 16.33 -9.20 13.17
C LEU A 111 15.25 -10.15 12.63
N VAL A 112 14.00 -9.91 13.01
CA VAL A 112 12.84 -10.68 12.53
C VAL A 112 12.12 -9.88 11.46
N LEU A 113 11.97 -10.44 10.25
CA LEU A 113 11.29 -9.84 9.11
C LEU A 113 10.00 -10.60 8.81
N LEU A 114 8.88 -9.92 8.92
CA LEU A 114 7.53 -10.47 8.73
C LEU A 114 6.78 -9.64 7.66
N PRO A 115 5.81 -10.23 6.95
CA PRO A 115 4.83 -9.45 6.18
C PRO A 115 3.91 -8.68 7.14
N ARG A 116 2.91 -7.97 6.61
CA ARG A 116 1.83 -7.48 7.47
C ARG A 116 1.16 -8.63 8.19
N LEU A 117 0.95 -8.41 9.48
CA LEU A 117 0.27 -9.32 10.38
C LEU A 117 -1.18 -8.87 10.56
N ASP A 118 -2.09 -9.85 10.63
CA ASP A 118 -3.47 -9.61 11.00
C ASP A 118 -3.64 -9.39 12.52
N GLY A 119 -4.88 -9.07 12.93
CA GLY A 119 -5.21 -8.82 14.33
C GLY A 119 -5.09 -10.06 15.24
N GLN A 120 -5.16 -11.27 14.70
CA GLN A 120 -4.99 -12.51 15.45
C GLN A 120 -3.50 -12.82 15.67
N GLN A 121 -2.69 -12.62 14.64
CA GLN A 121 -1.24 -12.78 14.68
C GLN A 121 -0.58 -11.79 15.63
N THR A 122 -0.99 -10.52 15.61
CA THR A 122 -0.45 -9.49 16.53
C THR A 122 -0.85 -9.71 17.99
N LYS A 123 -1.91 -10.48 18.27
CA LYS A 123 -2.34 -10.89 19.63
C LYS A 123 -1.78 -12.24 20.08
N SER A 124 -1.00 -12.90 19.23
CA SER A 124 -0.46 -14.22 19.53
C SER A 124 0.66 -14.16 20.58
N ALA A 125 0.85 -15.27 21.30
CA ALA A 125 1.88 -15.36 22.33
C ALA A 125 3.31 -15.17 21.78
N TRP A 126 3.58 -15.64 20.55
CA TRP A 126 4.90 -15.47 19.94
C TRP A 126 5.19 -14.01 19.57
N PHE A 127 4.19 -13.27 19.10
CA PHE A 127 4.36 -11.85 18.78
C PHE A 127 4.52 -11.02 20.06
N SER A 128 3.73 -11.31 21.09
CA SER A 128 3.90 -10.68 22.40
C SER A 128 5.29 -10.94 23.01
N ALA A 129 5.86 -12.13 22.81
CA ALA A 129 7.21 -12.44 23.26
C ALA A 129 8.29 -11.63 22.52
N LEU A 130 8.15 -11.47 21.20
CA LEU A 130 9.03 -10.60 20.40
C LEU A 130 8.91 -9.13 20.81
N ASP A 131 7.67 -8.66 21.01
CA ASP A 131 7.42 -7.28 21.43
C ASP A 131 7.96 -7.01 22.85
N ALA A 132 7.91 -7.99 23.76
CA ALA A 132 8.54 -7.85 25.08
C ALA A 132 10.08 -7.86 25.00
N ALA A 133 10.66 -8.57 24.02
CA ALA A 133 12.10 -8.73 23.86
C ALA A 133 12.80 -7.52 23.22
N GLY A 134 12.08 -6.66 22.50
CA GLY A 134 12.69 -5.49 21.88
C GLY A 134 11.73 -4.63 21.03
N PRO A 135 12.28 -3.72 20.20
CA PRO A 135 11.48 -2.83 19.38
C PRO A 135 10.76 -3.55 18.25
N THR A 136 9.50 -3.16 18.05
CA THR A 136 8.69 -3.60 16.92
C THR A 136 8.38 -2.41 16.02
N LEU A 137 8.57 -2.56 14.72
CA LEU A 137 8.31 -1.54 13.72
C LEU A 137 7.29 -2.05 12.71
N ARG A 138 6.23 -1.26 12.53
CA ARG A 138 5.18 -1.51 11.55
C ARG A 138 5.36 -0.60 10.34
N PHE A 139 5.38 -1.19 9.15
CA PHE A 139 5.51 -0.47 7.88
C PHE A 139 4.23 -0.61 7.07
N ASP A 140 3.40 0.43 7.10
CA ASP A 140 2.19 0.50 6.29
C ASP A 140 2.47 1.22 4.96
N PRO A 141 1.80 0.84 3.87
CA PRO A 141 1.91 1.54 2.60
C PRO A 141 1.61 3.04 2.74
N VAL A 142 2.41 3.88 2.07
CA VAL A 142 2.15 5.33 2.07
C VAL A 142 0.91 5.61 1.23
N GLU A 143 -0.14 6.10 1.90
CA GLU A 143 -1.39 6.45 1.21
C GLU A 143 -1.17 7.62 0.24
N ARG A 144 -1.92 7.63 -0.87
CA ARG A 144 -1.81 8.66 -1.92
C ARG A 144 -1.87 10.09 -1.40
N ARG A 145 -2.73 10.37 -0.41
CA ARG A 145 -2.84 11.71 0.20
C ARG A 145 -1.59 12.15 0.95
N ALA A 146 -0.79 11.19 1.43
CA ALA A 146 0.46 11.44 2.15
C ALA A 146 1.68 11.42 1.22
N LEU A 147 1.57 10.84 0.01
CA LEU A 147 2.68 10.77 -0.95
C LEU A 147 3.32 12.14 -1.27
N PRO A 148 2.58 13.23 -1.53
CA PRO A 148 3.20 14.54 -1.79
C PRO A 148 4.08 15.02 -0.63
N ALA A 149 3.62 14.84 0.61
CA ALA A 149 4.38 15.22 1.80
C ALA A 149 5.61 14.31 1.99
N TRP A 150 5.46 13.01 1.73
CA TRP A 150 6.56 12.05 1.78
C TRP A 150 7.65 12.39 0.74
N LEU A 151 7.26 12.71 -0.49
CA LEU A 151 8.16 13.15 -1.56
C LEU A 151 8.89 14.44 -1.17
N ALA A 152 8.17 15.43 -0.65
CA ALA A 152 8.76 16.68 -0.19
C ALA A 152 9.80 16.46 0.91
N GLN A 153 9.49 15.60 1.88
CA GLN A 153 10.42 15.21 2.94
C GLN A 153 11.69 14.57 2.35
N ARG A 154 11.54 13.63 1.41
CA ARG A 154 12.70 12.94 0.79
C ARG A 154 13.56 13.88 -0.05
N LEU A 155 12.95 14.78 -0.82
CA LEU A 155 13.67 15.83 -1.54
C LEU A 155 14.51 16.66 -0.58
N ALA A 156 13.93 17.09 0.56
CA ALA A 156 14.66 17.87 1.55
C ALA A 156 15.88 17.12 2.12
N HIS A 157 15.78 15.79 2.33
CA HIS A 157 16.91 14.98 2.81
C HIS A 157 18.07 14.92 1.81
N GLN A 158 17.80 15.03 0.51
CA GLN A 158 18.84 15.11 -0.54
C GLN A 158 19.23 16.55 -0.92
N GLY A 159 18.83 17.54 -0.11
CA GLY A 159 19.14 18.95 -0.34
C GLY A 159 18.35 19.60 -1.48
N GLN A 160 17.30 18.95 -1.97
CA GLN A 160 16.40 19.48 -3.00
C GLN A 160 15.05 19.87 -2.41
N ARG A 161 14.28 20.69 -3.11
CA ARG A 161 12.90 21.05 -2.69
C ARG A 161 12.03 21.36 -3.90
N ALA A 162 10.72 21.21 -3.74
CA ALA A 162 9.76 21.74 -4.69
C ALA A 162 9.72 23.27 -4.61
N GLN A 163 9.30 23.93 -5.70
CA GLN A 163 9.05 25.37 -5.69
C GLN A 163 8.01 25.76 -4.63
N GLU A 164 8.08 26.98 -4.12
CA GLU A 164 7.07 27.45 -3.17
C GLU A 164 5.70 27.71 -3.85
N GLY A 165 4.64 27.65 -3.06
CA GLY A 165 3.29 27.97 -3.52
C GLY A 165 2.63 26.91 -4.40
N PRO A 166 1.65 27.31 -5.24
CA PRO A 166 0.83 26.37 -6.02
C PRO A 166 1.62 25.52 -7.02
N ALA A 167 2.73 26.06 -7.56
CA ALA A 167 3.55 25.37 -8.55
C ALA A 167 4.21 24.12 -7.97
N GLY A 168 4.84 24.21 -6.78
CA GLY A 168 5.42 23.04 -6.12
C GLY A 168 4.39 22.02 -5.66
N GLN A 169 3.21 22.47 -5.21
CA GLN A 169 2.12 21.55 -4.85
C GLN A 169 1.67 20.74 -6.06
N LEU A 170 1.56 21.38 -7.23
CA LEU A 170 1.22 20.72 -8.48
C LEU A 170 2.32 19.75 -8.95
N MET A 171 3.59 20.14 -8.82
CA MET A 171 4.75 19.27 -9.10
C MET A 171 4.78 18.02 -8.20
N LEU A 172 4.57 18.18 -6.89
CA LEU A 172 4.52 17.05 -5.96
C LEU A 172 3.30 16.15 -6.21
N ALA A 173 2.16 16.74 -6.57
CA ALA A 173 0.97 15.97 -6.94
C ALA A 173 1.19 15.18 -8.24
N PHE A 174 1.81 15.79 -9.25
CA PHE A 174 2.21 15.13 -10.48
C PHE A 174 3.17 13.97 -10.20
N PHE A 175 4.21 14.18 -9.39
CA PHE A 175 5.16 13.14 -9.05
C PHE A 175 4.45 12.00 -8.30
N ALA A 176 3.64 12.31 -7.30
CA ALA A 176 2.84 11.31 -6.57
C ALA A 176 1.94 10.48 -7.51
N ASP A 177 1.35 11.10 -8.53
CA ASP A 177 0.54 10.42 -9.54
C ASP A 177 1.35 9.42 -10.40
N ARG A 178 2.62 9.71 -10.69
CA ARG A 178 3.49 8.88 -11.52
C ARG A 178 4.10 7.68 -10.80
N VAL A 179 4.15 7.71 -9.47
CA VAL A 179 4.80 6.68 -8.65
C VAL A 179 3.84 6.01 -7.66
N GLU A 180 2.54 6.26 -7.81
CA GLU A 180 1.53 5.72 -6.92
C GLU A 180 1.64 4.19 -6.82
N GLY A 181 1.63 3.67 -5.60
CA GLY A 181 1.69 2.22 -5.35
C GLY A 181 3.07 1.59 -5.51
N ASN A 182 4.10 2.38 -5.86
CA ASN A 182 5.46 1.90 -6.02
C ASN A 182 6.46 2.84 -5.33
N LEU A 183 6.55 2.74 -4.00
CA LEU A 183 7.42 3.61 -3.21
C LEU A 183 8.90 3.40 -3.52
N LEU A 184 9.31 2.17 -3.90
CA LEU A 184 10.66 1.87 -4.35
C LEU A 184 10.99 2.63 -5.64
N ALA A 185 10.09 2.61 -6.64
CA ALA A 185 10.28 3.42 -7.83
C ALA A 185 10.30 4.91 -7.49
N ALA A 186 9.42 5.39 -6.60
CA ALA A 186 9.46 6.77 -6.12
C ALA A 186 10.84 7.14 -5.56
N HIS A 187 11.44 6.25 -4.78
CA HIS A 187 12.80 6.44 -4.25
C HIS A 187 13.87 6.46 -5.35
N GLN A 188 13.78 5.59 -6.35
CA GLN A 188 14.70 5.59 -7.50
C GLN A 188 14.59 6.88 -8.32
N GLU A 189 13.38 7.36 -8.55
CA GLU A 189 13.11 8.63 -9.23
C GLU A 189 13.67 9.82 -8.44
N LEU A 190 13.54 9.81 -7.11
CA LEU A 190 14.19 10.81 -6.23
C LEU A 190 15.72 10.77 -6.31
N GLN A 191 16.32 9.58 -6.26
CA GLN A 191 17.77 9.40 -6.41
C GLN A 191 18.24 9.90 -7.78
N LYS A 192 17.48 9.62 -8.84
CA LYS A 192 17.77 10.11 -10.19
C LYS A 192 17.73 11.63 -10.26
N LEU A 193 16.73 12.28 -9.63
CA LEU A 193 16.68 13.74 -9.52
C LEU A 193 17.91 14.32 -8.79
N ALA A 194 18.40 13.64 -7.74
CA ALA A 194 19.62 14.06 -7.03
C ALA A 194 20.89 13.97 -7.89
N LEU A 195 20.92 13.05 -8.86
CA LEU A 195 22.05 12.88 -9.78
C LEU A 195 21.98 13.83 -10.99
N LEU A 196 20.77 14.15 -11.45
CA LEU A 196 20.55 15.01 -12.63
C LEU A 196 20.63 16.50 -12.32
N TYR A 197 20.22 16.90 -11.11
CA TYR A 197 20.09 18.30 -10.73
C TYR A 197 20.82 18.60 -9.42
N PRO A 198 21.42 19.79 -9.26
CA PRO A 198 22.09 20.17 -8.02
C PRO A 198 21.09 20.30 -6.85
N ALA A 199 21.62 20.45 -5.64
CA ALA A 199 20.85 20.85 -4.48
C ALA A 199 20.16 22.20 -4.74
N GLY A 200 18.93 22.36 -4.26
CA GLY A 200 18.12 23.56 -4.49
C GLY A 200 16.69 23.27 -4.93
N GLU A 201 16.09 24.24 -5.59
CA GLU A 201 14.70 24.16 -6.03
C GLU A 201 14.58 23.42 -7.37
N LEU A 202 13.63 22.48 -7.46
CA LEU A 202 13.28 21.77 -8.69
C LEU A 202 12.02 22.39 -9.33
N SER A 203 12.09 22.64 -10.64
CA SER A 203 10.93 23.08 -11.42
C SER A 203 10.02 21.91 -11.78
N PHE A 204 8.79 22.21 -12.19
CA PHE A 204 7.85 21.20 -12.68
C PHE A 204 8.43 20.45 -13.89
N GLU A 205 9.02 21.17 -14.85
CA GLU A 205 9.54 20.63 -16.11
C GLU A 205 10.73 19.69 -15.87
N GLN A 206 11.59 20.00 -14.91
CA GLN A 206 12.71 19.12 -14.52
C GLN A 206 12.20 17.78 -13.98
N VAL A 207 11.14 17.82 -13.17
CA VAL A 207 10.54 16.62 -12.57
C VAL A 207 9.75 15.86 -13.62
N GLU A 208 9.01 16.54 -14.49
CA GLU A 208 8.30 15.92 -15.60
C GLU A 208 9.24 15.22 -16.59
N ALA A 209 10.37 15.84 -16.92
CA ALA A 209 11.36 15.25 -17.83
C ALA A 209 12.08 14.05 -17.21
N ALA A 210 12.34 14.09 -15.89
CA ALA A 210 13.02 13.01 -15.20
C ALA A 210 12.06 11.85 -14.87
N VAL A 211 10.82 12.12 -14.49
CA VAL A 211 9.91 11.12 -13.93
C VAL A 211 9.15 10.35 -15.01
N LEU A 212 9.49 9.07 -15.16
CA LEU A 212 8.76 8.13 -16.01
C LEU A 212 7.47 7.67 -15.30
N ASN A 213 6.50 7.16 -16.07
CA ASN A 213 5.33 6.51 -15.47
C ASN A 213 5.72 5.12 -14.94
N VAL A 214 5.89 4.99 -13.63
CA VAL A 214 6.32 3.74 -12.94
C VAL A 214 5.31 3.33 -11.85
N ALA A 215 4.11 3.91 -11.90
CA ALA A 215 3.04 3.59 -10.98
C ALA A 215 2.72 2.09 -11.09
N ARG A 216 2.62 1.44 -9.93
CA ARG A 216 2.14 0.07 -9.83
C ARG A 216 0.69 0.11 -9.39
N TYR A 217 -0.20 -0.30 -10.27
CA TYR A 217 -1.61 -0.18 -9.99
C TYR A 217 -2.13 -1.41 -9.27
N ASP A 218 -2.86 -1.16 -8.18
CA ASP A 218 -3.59 -2.19 -7.46
C ASP A 218 -5.01 -2.26 -8.03
N VAL A 219 -5.45 -3.46 -8.40
CA VAL A 219 -6.80 -3.73 -8.90
C VAL A 219 -7.86 -3.25 -7.90
N PHE A 220 -7.61 -3.32 -6.60
CA PHE A 220 -8.53 -2.82 -5.57
C PHE A 220 -8.65 -1.30 -5.57
N LYS A 221 -7.55 -0.59 -5.83
CA LYS A 221 -7.54 0.88 -5.93
C LYS A 221 -8.24 1.37 -7.21
N LEU A 222 -8.34 0.55 -8.26
CA LEU A 222 -9.10 0.88 -9.46
C LEU A 222 -10.59 1.05 -9.11
N GLY A 223 -11.16 0.12 -8.34
CA GLY A 223 -12.54 0.22 -7.84
C GLY A 223 -12.78 1.50 -7.04
N GLU A 224 -11.84 1.85 -6.14
CA GLU A 224 -11.91 3.10 -5.37
C GLU A 224 -11.89 4.36 -6.25
N ALA A 225 -11.02 4.39 -7.28
CA ALA A 225 -10.95 5.51 -8.22
C ALA A 225 -12.25 5.67 -9.03
N ILE A 226 -12.88 4.55 -9.41
CA ILE A 226 -14.17 4.54 -10.12
C ILE A 226 -15.27 5.09 -9.20
N LEU A 227 -15.39 4.57 -7.98
CA LEU A 227 -16.40 5.00 -7.01
C LEU A 227 -16.23 6.48 -6.61
N ALA A 228 -15.00 6.99 -6.63
CA ALA A 228 -14.70 8.41 -6.41
C ALA A 228 -14.99 9.30 -7.64
N GLY A 229 -15.37 8.73 -8.79
CA GLY A 229 -15.64 9.45 -10.04
C GLY A 229 -14.39 10.03 -10.70
N GLN A 230 -13.21 9.47 -10.45
CA GLN A 230 -11.93 9.98 -10.94
C GLN A 230 -11.59 9.39 -12.32
N VAL A 231 -12.27 9.88 -13.37
CA VAL A 231 -12.23 9.33 -14.74
C VAL A 231 -10.81 9.14 -15.27
N GLU A 232 -10.00 10.21 -15.30
CA GLU A 232 -8.63 10.14 -15.82
C GLU A 232 -7.76 9.16 -15.02
N ARG A 233 -7.91 9.13 -13.69
CA ARG A 233 -7.17 8.20 -12.84
C ARG A 233 -7.58 6.75 -13.15
N ALA A 234 -8.88 6.44 -13.15
CA ALA A 234 -9.37 5.10 -13.41
C ALA A 234 -8.91 4.56 -14.77
N LEU A 235 -8.92 5.40 -15.81
CA LEU A 235 -8.43 5.02 -17.14
C LEU A 235 -6.91 4.82 -17.18
N ARG A 236 -6.12 5.67 -16.51
CA ARG A 236 -4.67 5.49 -16.37
C ARG A 236 -4.34 4.20 -15.62
N MET A 237 -5.04 3.93 -14.52
CA MET A 237 -4.87 2.70 -13.72
C MET A 237 -5.19 1.46 -14.55
N LEU A 238 -6.30 1.47 -15.29
CA LEU A 238 -6.66 0.35 -16.17
C LEU A 238 -5.59 0.11 -17.26
N ALA A 239 -5.05 1.17 -17.85
CA ALA A 239 -3.99 1.06 -18.84
C ALA A 239 -2.68 0.52 -18.23
N GLY A 240 -2.32 0.94 -17.02
CA GLY A 240 -1.13 0.43 -16.34
C GLY A 240 -1.28 -1.02 -15.89
N LEU A 241 -2.43 -1.44 -15.35
CA LEU A 241 -2.71 -2.86 -15.05
C LEU A 241 -2.52 -3.73 -16.30
N ARG A 242 -2.96 -3.25 -17.48
CA ARG A 242 -2.72 -3.93 -18.75
C ARG A 242 -1.23 -4.03 -19.09
N ALA A 243 -0.49 -2.95 -18.93
CA ALA A 243 0.93 -2.88 -19.23
C ALA A 243 1.78 -3.76 -18.29
N GLU A 244 1.37 -3.87 -17.02
CA GLU A 244 1.96 -4.75 -16.00
C GLU A 244 1.68 -6.24 -16.25
N GLY A 245 0.81 -6.57 -17.22
CA GLY A 245 0.45 -7.95 -17.55
C GLY A 245 -0.51 -8.59 -16.55
N GLU A 246 -1.25 -7.79 -15.78
CA GLU A 246 -2.25 -8.30 -14.84
C GLU A 246 -3.32 -9.11 -15.57
N ALA A 247 -3.89 -10.10 -14.89
CA ALA A 247 -4.92 -10.93 -15.49
C ALA A 247 -6.22 -10.14 -15.66
N ALA A 248 -6.70 -9.98 -16.91
CA ALA A 248 -7.98 -9.30 -17.19
C ALA A 248 -9.16 -9.89 -16.40
N VAL A 249 -9.15 -11.20 -16.15
CA VAL A 249 -10.13 -11.91 -15.33
C VAL A 249 -10.12 -11.42 -13.87
N LEU A 250 -8.93 -11.16 -13.29
CA LEU A 250 -8.80 -10.63 -11.92
C LEU A 250 -9.33 -9.19 -11.83
N VAL A 251 -9.02 -8.37 -12.83
CA VAL A 251 -9.53 -6.99 -12.92
C VAL A 251 -11.05 -6.98 -13.00
N HIS A 252 -11.61 -7.79 -13.89
CA HIS A 252 -13.06 -7.95 -14.02
C HIS A 252 -13.70 -8.41 -12.71
N TRP A 253 -13.17 -9.47 -12.09
CA TRP A 253 -13.73 -10.04 -10.87
C TRP A 253 -13.84 -8.99 -9.75
N THR A 254 -12.79 -8.19 -9.55
CA THR A 254 -12.80 -7.13 -8.53
C THR A 254 -13.89 -6.08 -8.80
N LEU A 255 -14.03 -5.63 -10.06
CA LEU A 255 -15.08 -4.68 -10.43
C LEU A 255 -16.49 -5.28 -10.30
N ALA A 256 -16.66 -6.54 -10.68
CA ALA A 256 -17.93 -7.25 -10.56
C ALA A 256 -18.36 -7.43 -9.09
N GLU A 257 -17.42 -7.67 -8.18
CA GLU A 257 -17.70 -7.72 -6.74
C GLU A 257 -18.18 -6.37 -6.21
N ASP A 258 -17.57 -5.26 -6.64
CA ASP A 258 -18.02 -3.92 -6.26
C ASP A 258 -19.43 -3.60 -6.80
N ILE A 259 -19.73 -3.98 -8.05
CA ILE A 259 -21.07 -3.83 -8.64
C ILE A 259 -22.11 -4.63 -7.86
N ARG A 260 -21.83 -5.91 -7.54
CA ARG A 260 -22.74 -6.76 -6.75
C ARG A 260 -22.95 -6.21 -5.34
N ALA A 261 -21.91 -5.69 -4.71
CA ALA A 261 -22.03 -5.06 -3.40
C ALA A 261 -22.93 -3.82 -3.46
N LEU A 262 -22.77 -2.95 -4.47
CA LEU A 262 -23.63 -1.79 -4.66
C LEU A 262 -25.10 -2.17 -4.89
N ASP A 263 -25.37 -3.17 -5.73
CA ASP A 263 -26.73 -3.69 -5.97
C ASP A 263 -27.37 -4.24 -4.69
N ARG A 264 -26.63 -5.03 -3.89
CA ARG A 264 -27.11 -5.52 -2.59
C ARG A 264 -27.46 -4.38 -1.63
N VAL A 265 -26.60 -3.36 -1.55
CA VAL A 265 -26.82 -2.21 -0.67
C VAL A 265 -28.02 -1.38 -1.16
N ARG A 266 -28.14 -1.13 -2.47
CA ARG A 266 -29.28 -0.41 -3.05
C ARG A 266 -30.61 -1.11 -2.73
N ARG A 267 -30.70 -2.42 -2.94
CA ARG A 267 -31.90 -3.21 -2.61
C ARG A 267 -32.25 -3.12 -1.12
N ALA A 268 -31.26 -3.26 -0.25
CA ALA A 268 -31.48 -3.12 1.19
C ALA A 268 -32.00 -1.73 1.57
N LEU A 269 -31.50 -0.66 0.93
CA LEU A 269 -32.01 0.70 1.13
C LEU A 269 -33.44 0.87 0.60
N ASP A 270 -33.76 0.26 -0.54
CA ASP A 270 -35.12 0.27 -1.11
C ASP A 270 -36.11 -0.48 -0.21
N ASP A 271 -35.66 -1.53 0.46
CA ASP A 271 -36.40 -2.26 1.49
C ASP A 271 -36.49 -1.50 2.84
N GLY A 272 -36.01 -0.25 2.90
CA GLY A 272 -36.07 0.61 4.08
C GLY A 272 -35.03 0.30 5.16
N ARG A 273 -34.01 -0.54 4.88
CA ARG A 273 -32.94 -0.81 5.84
C ARG A 273 -32.00 0.40 5.97
N PRO A 274 -31.48 0.70 7.18
CA PRO A 274 -30.47 1.75 7.34
C PRO A 274 -29.16 1.45 6.61
N LEU A 275 -28.55 2.48 6.01
CA LEU A 275 -27.30 2.38 5.25
C LEU A 275 -26.15 1.67 6.00
N PRO A 276 -25.86 1.95 7.28
CA PRO A 276 -24.76 1.27 7.98
C PRO A 276 -24.96 -0.25 8.09
N LEU A 277 -26.21 -0.70 8.25
CA LEU A 277 -26.53 -2.14 8.32
C LEU A 277 -26.37 -2.80 6.95
N ALA A 278 -26.87 -2.15 5.90
CA ALA A 278 -26.76 -2.63 4.53
C ALA A 278 -25.30 -2.77 4.06
N LEU A 279 -24.44 -1.79 4.39
CA LEU A 279 -23.00 -1.84 4.09
C LEU A 279 -22.31 -3.02 4.79
N ARG A 280 -22.62 -3.25 6.07
CA ARG A 280 -22.05 -4.35 6.85
C ARG A 280 -22.46 -5.72 6.29
N GLU A 281 -23.73 -5.89 5.94
CA GLU A 281 -24.25 -7.13 5.33
C GLU A 281 -23.61 -7.41 3.96
N ALA A 282 -23.38 -6.35 3.18
CA ALA A 282 -22.67 -6.44 1.90
C ALA A 282 -21.14 -6.62 2.05
N ARG A 283 -20.61 -6.71 3.29
CA ARG A 283 -19.18 -6.81 3.61
C ARG A 283 -18.36 -5.66 3.00
N VAL A 284 -18.90 -4.45 3.05
CA VAL A 284 -18.22 -3.22 2.64
C VAL A 284 -17.65 -2.56 3.90
N TRP A 285 -16.33 -2.28 3.90
CA TRP A 285 -15.63 -1.75 5.06
C TRP A 285 -14.67 -0.62 4.67
N GLY A 286 -14.31 0.22 5.64
CA GLY A 286 -13.19 1.16 5.52
C GLY A 286 -13.45 2.28 4.52
N LEU A 287 -12.50 2.55 3.63
CA LEU A 287 -12.63 3.63 2.64
C LEU A 287 -13.84 3.43 1.71
N LYS A 288 -14.18 2.18 1.40
CA LYS A 288 -15.32 1.85 0.53
C LYS A 288 -16.67 2.25 1.13
N GLU A 289 -16.85 2.24 2.46
CA GLU A 289 -18.11 2.70 3.08
C GLU A 289 -18.42 4.16 2.69
N LYS A 290 -17.42 5.04 2.83
CA LYS A 290 -17.55 6.46 2.49
C LYS A 290 -17.75 6.69 0.99
N LEU A 291 -17.11 5.86 0.16
CA LEU A 291 -17.26 5.95 -1.29
C LEU A 291 -18.66 5.46 -1.72
N PHE A 292 -19.17 4.39 -1.12
CA PHE A 292 -20.52 3.89 -1.37
C PHE A 292 -21.57 4.92 -0.93
N GLU A 293 -21.43 5.49 0.27
CA GLU A 293 -22.31 6.54 0.78
C GLU A 293 -22.42 7.73 -0.19
N ARG A 294 -21.31 8.11 -0.82
CA ARG A 294 -21.28 9.19 -1.83
C ARG A 294 -21.82 8.78 -3.20
N ALA A 295 -21.62 7.53 -3.61
CA ALA A 295 -21.99 7.04 -4.93
C ALA A 295 -23.47 6.65 -5.02
N LEU A 296 -24.00 5.95 -4.01
CA LEU A 296 -25.36 5.39 -3.98
C LEU A 296 -26.49 6.38 -4.29
N PRO A 297 -26.44 7.66 -3.85
CA PRO A 297 -27.47 8.65 -4.22
C PRO A 297 -27.61 8.87 -5.73
N ARG A 298 -26.59 8.52 -6.53
CA ARG A 298 -26.59 8.63 -7.99
C ARG A 298 -26.89 7.32 -8.72
N LEU A 299 -27.04 6.22 -7.97
CA LEU A 299 -27.16 4.88 -8.52
C LEU A 299 -28.54 4.31 -8.18
N GLY A 300 -29.45 4.38 -9.15
CA GLY A 300 -30.76 3.73 -9.07
C GLY A 300 -30.67 2.23 -9.35
N ALA A 301 -31.76 1.51 -9.08
CA ALA A 301 -31.87 0.07 -9.34
C ALA A 301 -31.62 -0.26 -10.83
N ASP A 302 -32.16 0.55 -11.75
CA ASP A 302 -31.98 0.35 -13.19
C ASP A 302 -30.51 0.53 -13.63
N THR A 303 -29.82 1.52 -13.08
CA THR A 303 -28.38 1.74 -13.34
C THR A 303 -27.56 0.54 -12.87
N LEU A 304 -27.84 0.02 -11.68
CA LEU A 304 -27.11 -1.13 -11.12
C LEU A 304 -27.46 -2.43 -11.85
N ALA A 305 -28.70 -2.61 -12.30
CA ALA A 305 -29.09 -3.71 -13.17
C ALA A 305 -28.33 -3.65 -14.52
N HIS A 306 -28.21 -2.45 -15.11
CA HIS A 306 -27.40 -2.24 -16.31
C HIS A 306 -25.93 -2.58 -16.08
N TRP A 307 -25.36 -2.16 -14.95
CA TRP A 307 -23.97 -2.49 -14.58
C TRP A 307 -23.76 -3.99 -14.39
N LEU A 308 -24.71 -4.69 -13.76
CA LEU A 308 -24.66 -6.15 -13.62
C LEU A 308 -24.68 -6.86 -14.98
N ALA A 309 -25.54 -6.42 -15.90
CA ALA A 309 -25.59 -6.96 -17.27
C ALA A 309 -24.29 -6.68 -18.05
N ALA A 310 -23.77 -5.46 -17.93
CA ALA A 310 -22.48 -5.07 -18.52
C ALA A 310 -21.32 -5.90 -17.95
N ALA A 311 -21.31 -6.12 -16.63
CA ALA A 311 -20.32 -6.98 -15.98
C ALA A 311 -20.44 -8.43 -16.43
N SER A 312 -21.66 -8.97 -16.58
CA SER A 312 -21.86 -10.33 -17.10
C SER A 312 -21.36 -10.47 -18.54
N THR A 313 -21.59 -9.46 -19.38
CA THR A 313 -21.09 -9.46 -20.77
C THR A 313 -19.56 -9.41 -20.78
N CYS A 314 -18.98 -8.53 -19.95
CA CYS A 314 -17.54 -8.40 -19.83
C CYS A 314 -16.87 -9.67 -19.28
N ASP A 315 -17.53 -10.42 -18.39
CA ASP A 315 -17.06 -11.73 -17.87
C ASP A 315 -16.84 -12.72 -19.02
N GLY A 316 -17.82 -12.80 -19.93
CA GLY A 316 -17.72 -13.61 -21.13
C GLY A 316 -16.52 -13.20 -21.98
N LEU A 317 -16.33 -11.90 -22.23
CA LEU A 317 -15.22 -11.38 -23.04
C LEU A 317 -13.85 -11.73 -22.43
N VAL A 318 -13.67 -11.54 -21.12
CA VAL A 318 -12.39 -11.89 -20.46
C VAL A 318 -12.12 -13.39 -20.40
N LYS A 319 -13.16 -14.22 -20.61
CA LYS A 319 -13.08 -15.68 -20.75
C LYS A 319 -13.04 -16.17 -22.21
N GLY A 320 -12.99 -15.25 -23.18
CA GLY A 320 -12.83 -15.56 -24.60
C GLY A 320 -14.14 -15.71 -25.40
N LEU A 321 -15.29 -15.42 -24.80
CA LEU A 321 -16.56 -15.33 -25.54
C LEU A 321 -16.61 -14.02 -26.34
N ARG A 322 -17.45 -13.97 -27.38
CA ARG A 322 -17.69 -12.76 -28.19
C ARG A 322 -19.11 -12.27 -27.95
N HIS A 323 -19.31 -10.97 -28.06
CA HIS A 323 -20.63 -10.34 -28.00
C HIS A 323 -20.73 -9.31 -29.14
N PRO A 324 -21.83 -9.28 -29.91
CA PRO A 324 -21.95 -8.45 -31.12
C PRO A 324 -21.79 -6.95 -30.83
N ASP A 325 -22.37 -6.48 -29.73
CA ASP A 325 -22.34 -5.05 -29.38
C ASP A 325 -21.14 -4.64 -28.55
N TRP A 326 -20.19 -5.53 -28.24
CA TRP A 326 -19.04 -5.22 -27.38
C TRP A 326 -17.70 -5.45 -28.09
N PRO A 327 -16.63 -4.77 -27.65
CA PRO A 327 -15.30 -5.01 -28.19
C PRO A 327 -14.87 -6.47 -28.05
N THR A 328 -14.14 -6.98 -29.04
CA THR A 328 -13.61 -8.35 -29.04
C THR A 328 -12.42 -8.52 -28.10
N GLU A 329 -11.65 -7.46 -27.89
CA GLU A 329 -10.48 -7.46 -27.01
C GLU A 329 -10.90 -7.35 -25.53
N PRO A 330 -10.46 -8.27 -24.64
CA PRO A 330 -10.84 -8.28 -23.22
C PRO A 330 -10.62 -6.94 -22.51
N TRP A 331 -9.48 -6.30 -22.75
CA TRP A 331 -9.14 -5.00 -22.15
C TRP A 331 -9.98 -3.85 -22.69
N ALA A 332 -10.44 -3.93 -23.94
CA ALA A 332 -11.38 -2.96 -24.48
C ALA A 332 -12.79 -3.15 -23.87
N GLY A 333 -13.19 -4.40 -23.61
CA GLY A 333 -14.38 -4.74 -22.82
C GLY A 333 -14.30 -4.16 -21.40
N LEU A 334 -13.19 -4.37 -20.69
CA LEU A 334 -12.97 -3.79 -19.36
C LEU A 334 -13.02 -2.27 -19.38
N ARG A 335 -12.40 -1.63 -20.38
CA ARG A 335 -12.47 -0.16 -20.53
C ARG A 335 -13.90 0.32 -20.69
N ARG A 336 -14.72 -0.39 -21.48
CA ARG A 336 -16.13 -0.07 -21.62
C ARG A 336 -16.88 -0.23 -20.29
N LEU A 337 -16.68 -1.33 -19.56
CA LEU A 337 -17.28 -1.53 -18.24
C LEU A 337 -16.92 -0.40 -17.27
N VAL A 338 -15.64 -0.01 -17.22
CA VAL A 338 -15.16 1.10 -16.38
C VAL A 338 -15.83 2.42 -16.77
N LEU A 339 -15.97 2.72 -18.07
CA LEU A 339 -16.65 3.93 -18.53
C LEU A 339 -18.14 3.92 -18.18
N THR A 340 -18.82 2.78 -18.35
CA THR A 340 -20.23 2.58 -17.93
C THR A 340 -20.41 2.83 -16.43
N MET A 341 -19.44 2.40 -15.60
CA MET A 341 -19.48 2.69 -14.16
C MET A 341 -19.23 4.17 -13.84
N LEU A 342 -18.35 4.82 -14.59
CA LEU A 342 -17.97 6.22 -14.34
C LEU A 342 -19.06 7.21 -14.78
N GLU A 343 -19.85 6.89 -15.80
CA GLU A 343 -20.86 7.78 -16.40
C GLU A 343 -21.79 8.46 -15.38
N PRO A 344 -22.51 7.75 -14.48
CA PRO A 344 -23.36 8.40 -13.48
C PRO A 344 -22.56 9.02 -12.32
N LEU A 345 -21.28 8.66 -12.16
CA LEU A 345 -20.42 9.12 -11.07
C LEU A 345 -19.61 10.38 -11.43
N GLN A 346 -19.71 10.87 -12.67
CA GLN A 346 -19.01 12.07 -13.12
C GLN A 346 -19.38 13.28 -12.26
N GLY A 347 -18.37 14.05 -11.84
CA GLY A 347 -18.56 15.24 -10.99
C GLY A 347 -18.53 14.96 -9.48
N LEU A 348 -18.53 13.70 -9.01
CA LEU A 348 -18.23 13.39 -7.60
C LEU A 348 -16.80 13.79 -7.19
N ALA A 349 -15.88 13.86 -8.16
CA ALA A 349 -14.51 14.34 -7.95
C ALA A 349 -14.41 15.85 -7.69
N SER A 350 -15.44 16.63 -8.07
CA SER A 350 -15.47 18.09 -7.91
C SER A 350 -16.06 18.48 -6.55
N THR A 351 -15.27 18.33 -5.49
CA THR A 351 -15.41 19.21 -4.32
C THR A 351 -14.23 20.18 -4.33
N ARG A 352 -14.19 21.07 -5.33
CA ARG A 352 -13.57 22.39 -5.13
C ARG A 352 -14.50 23.15 -4.17
N ALA A 353 -13.91 23.82 -3.17
CA ALA A 353 -14.60 24.67 -2.21
C ALA A 353 -15.63 25.58 -2.92
N PRO A 354 -16.78 25.90 -2.31
CA PRO A 354 -17.79 26.74 -2.97
C PRO A 354 -17.16 28.09 -3.31
N THR A 355 -16.97 28.32 -4.61
CA THR A 355 -16.59 29.62 -5.13
C THR A 355 -17.66 30.61 -4.69
N ALA A 356 -17.23 31.63 -3.95
CA ALA A 356 -18.06 32.71 -3.48
C ALA A 356 -18.95 33.24 -4.60
N ARG A 357 -20.24 33.47 -4.28
CA ARG A 357 -21.22 34.10 -5.17
C ARG A 357 -20.60 35.34 -5.84
N PRO A 358 -20.81 35.58 -7.14
CA PRO A 358 -20.43 36.86 -7.73
C PRO A 358 -21.27 37.96 -7.07
N ARG A 359 -20.59 38.95 -6.48
CA ARG A 359 -21.20 40.20 -6.02
C ARG A 359 -21.92 40.84 -7.21
N ALA A 360 -23.22 41.06 -7.05
CA ALA A 360 -23.99 41.90 -7.96
C ALA A 360 -23.41 43.32 -7.92
N LEU A 361 -22.85 43.77 -9.05
CA LEU A 361 -22.64 45.18 -9.33
C LEU A 361 -24.03 45.81 -9.54
N ALA A 362 -24.52 46.48 -8.50
CA ALA A 362 -25.65 47.38 -8.64
C ALA A 362 -25.19 48.66 -9.33
N LEU A 363 -25.68 48.88 -10.55
CA LEU A 363 -25.75 50.18 -11.19
C LEU A 363 -27.24 50.50 -11.39
N ARG A 364 -27.76 51.48 -10.64
CA ARG A 364 -28.75 52.51 -11.02
C ARG A 364 -29.41 53.11 -9.78
N GLY A 365 -29.35 54.44 -9.69
CA GLY A 365 -29.96 55.28 -8.66
C GLY A 365 -29.04 56.42 -8.30
#